data_AF-A0A534RYD6-F1
#
_entry.id   AF-A0A534RYD6-F1
#
_cell.length_a   1.000
_cell.length_b   1.000
_cell.length_c   1.000
_cell.angle_alpha   90.00
_cell.angle_beta   90.00
_cell.angle_gamma   90.00
#
_symmetry.space_group_name_H-M   'P 1'
#
loop_
_entity.id
_entity.type
_entity.pdbx_description
1 polymer ?
#
loop_
_entity_poly.entity_id
_entity_poly.type
_entity_poly.pdbx_seq_one_letter_code
_entity_poly.pdbx_strand_id
1 'polypeptide(L)'
;MTTITVAVQREAWCPRNNSPAGSDGGTMHPRIIYWWGYARRRGEWDGWGGCSAFAAAPGCYQLYASGIRYSDYDRAAFGVRRPLRLLAYKLDLDPNQVSELARILNELKTERAQAEVDERRTVAAFADALAAAAFDEEKVREGAALRVRSTERLQDAVVKALRQIHALLDAEQRAKLAYLIRTGTILL
;
A
#
# COMPACT_ATOMS: atom_id res chain seq x y z
N MET A 1 -1.36 62.11 37.15
CA MET A 1 -1.77 62.18 35.73
C MET A 1 -0.47 62.23 34.92
N THR A 2 -0.03 61.27 34.10
CA THR A 2 -0.65 60.07 33.52
C THR A 2 0.52 59.22 32.98
N THR A 3 0.54 57.92 33.26
CA THR A 3 1.41 56.90 32.64
C THR A 3 0.96 56.62 31.21
N ILE A 4 1.87 56.37 30.24
CA ILE A 4 1.67 55.67 28.93
C ILE A 4 3.07 55.47 28.30
N THR A 5 3.71 54.32 28.50
CA THR A 5 3.81 53.11 27.62
C THR A 5 4.75 53.23 26.41
N VAL A 6 5.81 52.42 26.49
CA VAL A 6 6.75 52.06 25.42
C VAL A 6 6.03 51.26 24.33
N ALA A 7 6.29 51.58 23.07
CA ALA A 7 6.04 50.68 21.95
C ALA A 7 7.32 50.57 21.11
N VAL A 8 8.18 49.62 21.47
CA VAL A 8 9.24 49.12 20.58
C VAL A 8 8.53 48.30 19.50
N GLN A 9 8.45 48.84 18.28
CA GLN A 9 7.99 48.05 17.15
C GLN A 9 9.01 46.96 16.85
N ARG A 10 8.62 45.71 17.05
CA ARG A 10 9.32 44.55 16.50
C ARG A 10 9.01 44.49 15.01
N GLU A 11 9.99 44.78 14.17
CA GLU A 11 9.90 44.55 12.73
C GLU A 11 9.69 43.05 12.47
N ALA A 12 8.59 42.70 11.81
CA ALA A 12 8.33 41.35 11.34
C ALA A 12 9.11 41.12 10.04
N TRP A 13 9.92 40.05 10.01
CA TRP A 13 10.89 39.75 8.95
C TRP A 13 10.29 39.15 7.66
N CYS A 14 9.05 39.52 7.30
CA CYS A 14 8.42 39.11 6.04
C CYS A 14 7.41 40.19 5.58
N PRO A 15 7.68 40.97 4.51
CA PRO A 15 6.65 41.83 3.93
C PRO A 15 5.55 40.97 3.28
N ARG A 16 4.28 41.34 3.49
CA ARG A 16 3.14 40.71 2.80
C ARG A 16 3.24 40.98 1.30
N ASN A 17 3.47 39.92 0.53
CA ASN A 17 3.39 39.96 -0.92
C ASN A 17 1.90 40.13 -1.33
N ASN A 18 1.57 41.25 -1.97
CA ASN A 18 0.21 41.58 -2.44
C ASN A 18 -0.03 41.19 -3.91
N SER A 19 0.85 40.39 -4.51
CA SER A 19 0.64 39.92 -5.88
C SER A 19 -0.38 38.76 -5.90
N PRO A 20 -1.45 38.83 -6.71
CA PRO A 20 -2.34 37.69 -6.90
C PRO A 20 -1.58 36.54 -7.59
N ALA A 21 -1.86 35.32 -7.16
CA ALA A 21 -1.23 34.12 -7.74
C ALA A 21 -1.54 34.03 -9.24
N GLY A 22 -0.50 34.18 -10.08
CA GLY A 22 -0.59 33.94 -11.53
C GLY A 22 -0.06 35.04 -12.46
N SER A 23 0.63 36.08 -11.97
CA SER A 23 1.11 37.19 -12.81
C SER A 23 2.42 36.95 -13.57
N ASP A 24 3.04 35.78 -13.44
CA ASP A 24 4.28 35.48 -14.17
C ASP A 24 3.92 34.86 -15.53
N GLY A 25 3.91 35.71 -16.55
CA GLY A 25 3.59 35.40 -17.94
C GLY A 25 4.57 34.43 -18.61
N GLY A 26 4.57 33.18 -18.13
CA GLY A 26 5.20 32.05 -18.80
C GLY A 26 4.30 31.56 -19.94
N THR A 27 4.82 31.66 -21.17
CA THR A 27 4.26 31.11 -22.41
C THR A 27 3.59 29.75 -22.18
N MET A 28 2.27 29.72 -22.27
CA MET A 28 1.47 28.52 -22.03
C MET A 28 1.79 27.49 -23.14
N HIS A 29 2.50 26.41 -22.80
CA HIS A 29 2.89 25.41 -23.79
C HIS A 29 1.64 24.74 -24.41
N PRO A 30 1.58 24.55 -25.75
CA PRO A 30 0.38 24.10 -26.49
C PRO A 30 -0.22 22.76 -26.05
N ARG A 31 0.52 21.93 -25.30
CA ARG A 31 0.04 20.62 -24.82
C ARG A 31 -1.01 20.74 -23.70
N ILE A 32 -1.04 21.84 -22.95
CA ILE A 32 -2.03 22.03 -21.88
C ILE A 32 -3.43 22.22 -22.51
N ILE A 33 -3.56 23.07 -23.52
CA ILE A 33 -4.85 23.31 -24.22
C ILE A 33 -5.41 22.00 -24.82
N TYR A 34 -4.54 21.13 -25.31
CA TYR A 34 -4.94 19.82 -25.83
C TYR A 34 -5.57 18.91 -24.77
N TRP A 35 -5.06 18.95 -23.53
CA TRP A 35 -5.58 18.17 -22.40
C TRP A 35 -6.93 18.71 -21.90
N TRP A 36 -7.07 20.03 -21.81
CA TRP A 36 -8.35 20.67 -21.44
C TRP A 36 -9.46 20.44 -22.48
N GLY A 37 -9.10 20.34 -23.77
CA GLY A 37 -10.02 19.99 -24.85
C GLY A 37 -10.39 18.50 -24.93
N TYR A 38 -9.57 17.62 -24.32
CA TYR A 38 -9.82 16.18 -24.24
C TYR A 38 -10.70 15.82 -23.04
N ALA A 39 -10.44 16.45 -21.88
CA ALA A 39 -11.21 16.25 -20.65
C ALA A 39 -12.67 16.70 -20.79
N ARG A 40 -12.94 17.74 -21.60
CA ARG A 40 -14.31 18.26 -21.79
C ARG A 40 -15.18 17.42 -22.76
N ARG A 41 -14.60 16.45 -23.47
CA ARG A 41 -15.29 15.62 -24.48
C ARG A 41 -15.70 14.22 -24.01
N ARG A 42 -15.29 13.79 -22.81
CA ARG A 42 -15.88 12.62 -22.14
C ARG A 42 -16.64 13.08 -20.91
N GLY A 43 -17.91 13.39 -21.11
CA GLY A 43 -18.87 13.32 -20.02
C GLY A 43 -19.00 11.87 -19.54
N GLU A 44 -19.11 11.74 -18.22
CA GLU A 44 -19.81 10.65 -17.55
C GLU A 44 -19.07 9.31 -17.51
N TRP A 45 -18.36 9.03 -16.41
CA TRP A 45 -18.43 7.82 -15.56
C TRP A 45 -17.64 8.12 -14.26
N ASP A 46 -18.23 7.73 -13.13
CA ASP A 46 -17.98 8.22 -11.78
C ASP A 46 -16.59 8.05 -11.15
N GLY A 47 -16.22 9.08 -10.37
CA GLY A 47 -15.58 8.91 -9.07
C GLY A 47 -14.05 8.79 -9.03
N TRP A 48 -13.49 9.16 -7.89
CA TRP A 48 -12.09 9.06 -7.46
C TRP A 48 -11.20 10.25 -7.79
N GLY A 49 -11.40 11.32 -7.01
CA GLY A 49 -10.32 12.20 -6.59
C GLY A 49 -9.27 11.40 -5.82
N GLY A 50 -8.02 11.45 -6.29
CA GLY A 50 -6.86 10.88 -5.64
C GLY A 50 -5.59 11.35 -6.35
N CYS A 51 -4.57 11.72 -5.58
CA CYS A 51 -3.30 12.28 -6.04
C CYS A 51 -2.47 11.29 -6.89
N SER A 52 -2.79 11.13 -8.18
CA SER A 52 -1.93 10.42 -9.14
C SER A 52 -1.60 11.23 -10.40
N ALA A 53 -1.98 12.50 -10.44
CA ALA A 53 -1.75 13.37 -11.60
C ALA A 53 -0.31 13.94 -11.74
N PHE A 54 0.64 13.53 -10.90
CA PHE A 54 2.04 14.03 -10.93
C PHE A 54 3.08 13.02 -11.40
N ALA A 55 2.70 11.94 -12.09
CA ALA A 55 3.65 10.91 -12.55
C ALA A 55 4.06 11.00 -14.04
N ALA A 56 3.72 12.08 -14.76
CA ALA A 56 3.95 12.16 -16.21
C ALA A 56 4.65 13.45 -16.68
N ALA A 57 5.66 13.93 -15.94
CA ALA A 57 6.60 14.94 -16.43
C ALA A 57 7.89 14.27 -16.96
N PRO A 58 8.37 14.60 -18.17
CA PRO A 58 9.62 14.06 -18.70
C PRO A 58 10.81 14.74 -18.02
N GLY A 59 11.52 13.99 -17.17
CA GLY A 59 12.65 14.51 -16.39
C GLY A 59 13.02 13.70 -15.14
N CYS A 60 12.21 12.72 -14.72
CA CYS A 60 12.53 11.86 -13.57
C CYS A 60 13.50 10.72 -13.93
N TYR A 61 14.75 11.05 -14.27
CA TYR A 61 15.84 10.08 -14.36
C TYR A 61 16.58 9.98 -13.02
N GLN A 62 15.88 9.72 -11.93
CA GLN A 62 16.54 9.57 -10.62
C GLN A 62 15.70 8.79 -9.61
N LEU A 63 15.24 7.60 -10.01
CA LEU A 63 14.76 6.58 -9.06
C LEU A 63 15.34 5.18 -9.35
N TYR A 64 16.53 5.12 -9.96
CA TYR A 64 17.32 3.89 -10.08
C TYR A 64 18.30 3.68 -8.91
N ALA A 65 17.88 4.05 -7.69
CA ALA A 65 18.65 3.82 -6.46
C ALA A 65 17.80 3.26 -5.32
N SER A 66 16.69 2.60 -5.63
CA SER A 66 16.10 1.60 -4.73
C SER A 66 16.09 0.28 -5.46
N GLY A 67 16.83 -0.70 -4.96
CA GLY A 67 16.89 -2.05 -5.52
C GLY A 67 15.53 -2.74 -5.42
N ILE A 68 14.64 -2.43 -6.36
CA ILE A 68 13.38 -3.13 -6.57
C ILE A 68 13.77 -4.49 -7.15
N ARG A 69 13.92 -5.46 -6.24
CA ARG A 69 13.94 -6.88 -6.60
C ARG A 69 12.64 -7.21 -7.32
N TYR A 70 12.64 -8.30 -8.09
CA TYR A 70 11.55 -8.84 -8.92
C TYR A 70 10.19 -9.11 -8.22
N SER A 71 9.92 -8.56 -7.03
CA SER A 71 8.72 -8.74 -6.21
C SER A 71 7.73 -7.57 -6.25
N ASP A 72 7.82 -6.64 -7.20
CA ASP A 72 6.92 -5.46 -7.25
C ASP A 72 5.58 -5.72 -7.99
N TYR A 73 5.27 -6.99 -8.31
CA TYR A 73 3.89 -7.40 -8.63
C TYR A 73 2.95 -7.27 -7.43
N ASP A 74 3.51 -7.11 -6.22
CA ASP A 74 2.80 -6.86 -4.97
C ASP A 74 2.55 -5.37 -4.69
N ARG A 75 2.66 -4.46 -5.67
CA ARG A 75 2.35 -3.03 -5.39
C ARG A 75 1.35 -2.39 -6.35
N ALA A 76 0.95 -3.09 -7.41
CA ALA A 76 -0.04 -2.62 -8.37
C ALA A 76 -1.24 -3.59 -8.43
N ALA A 77 -2.34 -3.22 -7.76
CA ALA A 77 -3.65 -3.87 -7.80
C ALA A 77 -3.77 -5.26 -7.13
N PHE A 78 -3.67 -5.29 -5.79
CA PHE A 78 -4.06 -6.40 -4.93
C PHE A 78 -5.57 -6.71 -4.94
N GLY A 79 -6.11 -7.12 -6.08
CA GLY A 79 -7.40 -7.79 -6.12
C GLY A 79 -7.17 -9.29 -6.01
N VAL A 80 -7.82 -9.96 -5.05
CA VAL A 80 -7.99 -11.44 -5.06
C VAL A 80 -8.50 -11.91 -6.44
N ARG A 81 -9.17 -11.03 -7.17
CA ARG A 81 -9.64 -11.19 -8.55
C ARG A 81 -8.58 -11.70 -9.53
N ARG A 82 -7.32 -11.25 -9.49
CA ARG A 82 -6.32 -11.64 -10.51
C ARG A 82 -5.72 -13.03 -10.24
N PRO A 83 -5.28 -13.34 -9.01
CA PRO A 83 -4.90 -14.70 -8.64
C PRO A 83 -6.08 -15.69 -8.76
N LEU A 84 -7.28 -15.28 -8.35
CA LEU A 84 -8.47 -16.14 -8.39
C LEU A 84 -8.89 -16.48 -9.83
N ARG A 85 -8.79 -15.53 -10.78
CA ARG A 85 -9.10 -15.80 -12.19
C ARG A 85 -8.12 -16.81 -12.80
N LEU A 86 -6.83 -16.69 -12.45
CA LEU A 86 -5.81 -17.65 -12.89
C LEU A 86 -6.09 -19.04 -12.29
N LEU A 87 -6.40 -19.11 -11.00
CA LEU A 87 -6.73 -20.36 -10.30
C LEU A 87 -7.98 -21.02 -10.86
N ALA A 88 -9.05 -20.25 -11.06
CA ALA A 88 -10.30 -20.75 -11.64
C ALA A 88 -10.07 -21.38 -13.01
N TYR A 89 -9.26 -20.73 -13.86
CA TYR A 89 -8.91 -21.26 -15.17
C TYR A 89 -7.98 -22.48 -15.11
N LYS A 90 -6.97 -22.48 -14.23
CA LYS A 90 -5.96 -23.54 -14.16
C LYS A 90 -6.46 -24.81 -13.48
N LEU A 91 -7.39 -24.68 -12.55
CA LEU A 91 -7.94 -25.78 -11.77
C LEU A 91 -9.33 -26.21 -12.26
N ASP A 92 -9.92 -25.50 -13.23
CA ASP A 92 -11.27 -25.75 -13.73
C ASP A 92 -12.30 -25.75 -12.58
N LEU A 93 -12.33 -24.64 -11.85
CA LEU A 93 -13.17 -24.51 -10.64
C LEU A 93 -14.62 -24.18 -10.99
N ASP A 94 -15.55 -24.85 -10.32
CA ASP A 94 -16.97 -24.49 -10.37
C ASP A 94 -17.23 -23.11 -9.75
N PRO A 95 -18.28 -22.38 -10.16
CA PRO A 95 -18.61 -21.06 -9.61
C PRO A 95 -18.74 -21.05 -8.07
N ASN A 96 -19.28 -22.13 -7.49
CA ASN A 96 -19.39 -22.30 -6.04
C ASN A 96 -18.01 -22.46 -5.38
N GLN A 97 -17.12 -23.25 -5.98
CA GLN A 97 -15.73 -23.39 -5.51
C GLN A 97 -14.96 -22.07 -5.63
N VAL A 98 -15.18 -21.30 -6.70
CA VAL A 98 -14.56 -19.98 -6.87
C VAL A 98 -14.98 -19.03 -5.75
N SER A 99 -16.26 -19.02 -5.37
CA SER A 99 -16.77 -18.18 -4.27
C SER A 99 -16.15 -18.55 -2.92
N GLU A 100 -16.13 -19.84 -2.56
CA GLU A 100 -15.52 -20.28 -1.31
C GLU A 100 -14.00 -20.04 -1.28
N LEU A 101 -13.31 -20.31 -2.39
CA LEU A 101 -11.88 -20.02 -2.50
C LEU A 101 -11.60 -18.52 -2.36
N ALA A 102 -12.44 -17.66 -2.95
CA ALA A 102 -12.32 -16.21 -2.78
C ALA A 102 -12.45 -15.80 -1.31
N ARG A 103 -13.40 -16.39 -0.57
CA ARG A 103 -13.60 -16.13 0.86
C ARG A 103 -12.37 -16.51 1.66
N ILE A 104 -11.83 -17.72 1.45
CA ILE A 104 -10.62 -18.21 2.14
C ILE A 104 -9.42 -17.29 1.87
N LEU A 105 -9.21 -16.90 0.61
CA LEU A 105 -8.11 -16.01 0.22
C LEU A 105 -8.29 -14.59 0.78
N ASN A 106 -9.52 -14.10 0.91
CA ASN A 106 -9.79 -12.80 1.54
C ASN A 106 -9.50 -12.81 3.05
N GLU A 107 -9.84 -13.89 3.75
CA GLU A 107 -9.45 -14.08 5.16
C GLU A 107 -7.93 -14.04 5.29
N LEU A 108 -7.21 -14.82 4.49
CA LEU A 108 -5.73 -14.85 4.52
C LEU A 108 -5.10 -13.50 4.17
N LYS A 109 -5.66 -12.77 3.20
CA LYS A 109 -5.20 -11.42 2.85
C LYS A 109 -5.35 -10.46 4.03
N THR A 110 -6.43 -10.60 4.81
CA THR A 110 -6.68 -9.76 5.98
C THR A 110 -5.68 -10.06 7.09
N GLU A 111 -5.40 -11.33 7.35
CA GLU A 111 -4.37 -11.73 8.33
C GLU A 111 -2.97 -11.26 7.94
N ARG A 112 -2.61 -11.34 6.65
CA ARG A 112 -1.34 -10.80 6.15
C ARG A 112 -1.24 -9.28 6.31
N ALA A 113 -2.31 -8.55 6.02
CA ALA A 113 -2.34 -7.11 6.21
C ALA A 113 -2.19 -6.75 7.70
N GLN A 114 -2.80 -7.51 8.59
CA GLN A 114 -2.65 -7.34 10.03
C GLN A 114 -1.20 -7.62 10.48
N ALA A 115 -0.60 -8.70 9.98
CA ALA A 115 0.79 -9.05 10.28
C ALA A 115 1.78 -7.97 9.79
N GLU A 116 1.54 -7.38 8.62
CA GLU A 116 2.34 -6.25 8.12
C GLU A 116 2.21 -5.01 9.01
N VAL A 117 1.01 -4.72 9.51
CA VAL A 117 0.79 -3.61 10.45
C VAL A 117 1.54 -3.85 11.77
N ASP A 118 1.45 -5.07 12.30
CA ASP A 118 2.15 -5.43 13.53
C ASP A 118 3.66 -5.44 13.33
N GLU A 119 4.17 -5.89 12.18
CA GLU A 119 5.60 -5.75 11.82
C GLU A 119 6.04 -4.29 11.87
N ARG A 120 5.31 -3.38 11.21
CA ARG A 120 5.63 -1.94 11.25
C ARG A 120 5.63 -1.37 12.67
N ARG A 121 4.69 -1.79 13.52
CA ARG A 121 4.64 -1.40 14.94
C ARG A 121 5.87 -1.89 15.71
N THR A 122 6.29 -3.13 15.48
CA THR A 122 7.49 -3.68 16.14
C THR A 122 8.76 -2.98 15.68
N VAL A 123 8.88 -2.67 14.39
CA VAL A 123 10.02 -1.90 13.86
C VAL A 123 10.08 -0.50 14.46
N ALA A 124 8.93 0.18 14.58
CA ALA A 124 8.86 1.49 15.23
C ALA A 124 9.27 1.42 16.70
N ALA A 125 8.74 0.44 17.46
CA ALA A 125 9.09 0.25 18.86
C ALA A 125 10.60 -0.01 19.06
N PHE A 126 11.23 -0.77 18.15
CA PHE A 126 12.68 -0.99 18.19
C PHE A 126 13.46 0.28 17.87
N ALA A 127 13.01 1.08 16.90
CA ALA A 127 13.64 2.36 16.58
C ALA A 127 13.55 3.33 17.78
N ASP A 128 12.40 3.41 18.44
CA ASP A 128 12.20 4.26 19.61
C ASP A 128 13.07 3.83 20.79
N ALA A 129 13.20 2.51 21.03
CA ALA A 129 14.06 1.98 22.09
C ALA A 129 15.55 2.27 21.84
N LEU A 130 15.99 2.29 20.58
CA LEU A 130 17.36 2.65 20.21
C LEU A 130 17.62 4.17 20.28
N ALA A 131 16.60 4.99 20.02
CA ALA A 131 16.71 6.45 20.08
C ALA A 131 16.60 6.99 21.52
N ALA A 132 16.10 6.19 22.46
CA ALA A 132 15.94 6.59 23.85
C ALA A 132 17.29 6.82 24.57
N ALA A 133 17.29 7.71 25.56
CA ALA A 133 18.49 8.02 26.35
C ALA A 133 18.97 6.84 27.22
N ALA A 134 18.08 5.90 27.54
CA ALA A 134 18.38 4.67 28.26
C ALA A 134 17.68 3.50 27.57
N PHE A 135 18.38 2.36 27.50
CA PHE A 135 17.84 1.16 26.89
C PHE A 135 16.83 0.48 27.82
N ASP A 136 15.61 0.31 27.33
CA ASP A 136 14.52 -0.39 28.03
C ASP A 136 14.36 -1.79 27.43
N GLU A 137 15.03 -2.77 28.04
CA GLU A 137 15.04 -4.15 27.57
C GLU A 137 13.64 -4.78 27.61
N GLU A 138 12.83 -4.43 28.61
CA GLU A 138 11.47 -4.96 28.76
C GLU A 138 10.59 -4.54 27.58
N LYS A 139 10.60 -3.25 27.20
CA LYS A 139 9.84 -2.77 26.04
C LYS A 139 10.26 -3.41 24.73
N VAL A 140 11.58 -3.63 24.54
CA VAL A 140 12.09 -4.33 23.36
C VAL A 140 11.60 -5.77 23.35
N ARG A 141 11.62 -6.45 24.51
CA ARG A 141 11.13 -7.83 24.62
C ARG A 141 9.64 -7.94 24.32
N GLU A 142 8.83 -6.98 24.76
CA GLU A 142 7.41 -6.90 24.43
C GLU A 142 7.16 -6.73 22.92
N GLY A 143 7.93 -5.85 22.27
CA GLY A 143 7.90 -5.66 20.81
C GLY A 143 8.32 -6.93 20.05
N ALA A 144 9.38 -7.62 20.50
CA ALA A 144 9.80 -8.89 19.92
C ALA A 144 8.73 -9.98 20.10
N ALA A 145 8.10 -10.06 21.27
CA ALA A 145 7.02 -11.00 21.53
C ALA A 145 5.78 -10.71 20.66
N LEU A 146 5.48 -9.44 20.36
CA LEU A 146 4.42 -9.07 19.42
C LEU A 146 4.70 -9.61 18.01
N ARG A 147 5.95 -9.50 17.53
CA ARG A 147 6.37 -10.02 16.22
C ARG A 147 6.19 -11.53 16.14
N VAL A 148 6.59 -12.25 17.18
CA VAL A 148 6.44 -13.72 17.26
C VAL A 148 4.97 -14.11 17.21
N ARG A 149 4.13 -13.54 18.09
CA ARG A 149 2.69 -13.81 18.12
C ARG A 149 2.00 -13.51 16.79
N SER A 150 2.39 -12.42 16.13
CA SER A 150 1.86 -12.07 14.80
C SER A 150 2.21 -13.14 13.76
N THR A 151 3.42 -13.70 13.83
CA THR A 151 3.88 -14.75 12.91
C THR A 151 3.15 -16.06 13.17
N GLU A 152 2.95 -16.43 14.44
CA GLU A 152 2.19 -17.63 14.84
C GLU A 152 0.75 -17.56 14.36
N ARG A 153 0.06 -16.41 14.53
CA ARG A 153 -1.30 -16.21 14.01
C ARG A 153 -1.37 -16.37 12.49
N LEU A 154 -0.39 -15.81 11.77
CA LEU A 154 -0.33 -15.95 10.32
C LEU A 154 -0.09 -17.41 9.90
N GLN A 155 0.78 -18.12 10.61
CA GLN A 155 1.02 -19.55 10.40
C GLN A 155 -0.28 -20.37 10.60
N ASP A 156 -1.00 -20.12 11.68
CA ASP A 156 -2.27 -20.79 11.97
C ASP A 156 -3.32 -20.51 10.88
N ALA A 157 -3.39 -19.26 10.41
CA ALA A 157 -4.27 -18.86 9.31
C ALA A 157 -3.93 -19.58 8.01
N VAL A 158 -2.64 -19.72 7.67
CA VAL A 158 -2.18 -20.46 6.48
C VAL A 158 -2.55 -21.94 6.58
N VAL A 159 -2.31 -22.58 7.74
CA VAL A 159 -2.68 -23.99 7.96
C VAL A 159 -4.20 -24.18 7.86
N LYS A 160 -4.98 -23.27 8.43
CA LYS A 160 -6.45 -23.26 8.32
C LYS A 160 -6.89 -23.13 6.86
N ALA A 161 -6.33 -22.18 6.11
CA ALA A 161 -6.65 -21.97 4.71
C ALA A 161 -6.32 -23.20 3.86
N LEU A 162 -5.15 -23.82 4.05
CA LEU A 162 -4.75 -25.06 3.37
C LEU A 162 -5.72 -26.21 3.64
N ARG A 163 -6.16 -26.38 4.90
CA ARG A 163 -7.17 -27.39 5.26
C ARG A 163 -8.49 -27.16 4.52
N GLN A 164 -8.96 -25.91 4.46
CA GLN A 164 -10.21 -25.56 3.80
C GLN A 164 -10.12 -25.75 2.27
N ILE A 165 -9.02 -25.32 1.65
CA ILE A 165 -8.77 -25.51 0.21
C ILE A 165 -8.70 -27.01 -0.12
N HIS A 166 -8.02 -27.81 0.72
CA HIS A 166 -7.95 -29.25 0.55
C HIS A 166 -9.34 -29.92 0.63
N ALA A 167 -10.23 -29.44 1.48
CA ALA A 167 -11.60 -29.97 1.59
C ALA A 167 -12.49 -29.51 0.42
N LEU A 168 -12.22 -28.34 -0.16
CA LEU A 168 -12.99 -27.77 -1.27
C LEU A 168 -12.67 -28.40 -2.63
N LEU A 169 -11.42 -28.82 -2.83
CA LEU A 169 -10.90 -29.32 -4.10
C LEU A 169 -10.90 -30.85 -4.16
N ASP A 170 -11.18 -31.39 -5.33
CA ASP A 170 -11.06 -32.84 -5.58
C ASP A 170 -9.58 -33.30 -5.67
N ALA A 171 -9.34 -34.58 -5.91
CA ALA A 171 -7.98 -35.13 -5.99
C ALA A 171 -7.16 -34.59 -7.18
N GLU A 172 -7.79 -34.38 -8.34
CA GLU A 172 -7.12 -33.88 -9.55
C GLU A 172 -6.78 -32.39 -9.41
N GLN A 173 -7.73 -31.60 -8.93
CA GLN A 173 -7.56 -30.19 -8.61
C GLN A 173 -6.46 -29.97 -7.56
N ARG A 174 -6.41 -30.81 -6.50
CA ARG A 174 -5.33 -30.76 -5.50
C ARG A 174 -3.95 -31.07 -6.09
N ALA A 175 -3.85 -32.04 -7.00
CA ALA A 175 -2.59 -32.37 -7.67
C ALA A 175 -2.10 -31.21 -8.56
N LYS A 176 -3.01 -30.60 -9.32
CA LYS A 176 -2.71 -29.40 -10.13
C LYS A 176 -2.26 -28.23 -9.25
N LEU A 177 -2.96 -27.95 -8.15
CA LEU A 177 -2.59 -26.90 -7.21
C LEU A 177 -1.20 -27.14 -6.60
N ALA A 178 -0.91 -28.37 -6.17
CA ALA A 178 0.40 -28.73 -5.63
C ALA A 178 1.53 -28.50 -6.64
N TYR A 179 1.30 -28.81 -7.92
CA TYR A 179 2.24 -28.51 -9.00
C TYR A 179 2.47 -27.00 -9.17
N LEU A 180 1.41 -26.19 -9.13
CA LEU A 180 1.51 -24.73 -9.23
C LEU A 180 2.29 -24.10 -8.07
N ILE A 181 2.13 -24.62 -6.86
CA ILE A 181 2.89 -24.18 -5.68
C ILE A 181 4.36 -24.59 -5.82
N ARG A 182 4.63 -25.85 -6.17
CA ARG A 182 6.02 -26.36 -6.30
C ARG A 182 6.82 -25.63 -7.37
N THR A 183 6.16 -25.16 -8.43
CA THR A 183 6.78 -24.40 -9.52
C THR A 183 6.90 -22.90 -9.23
N GLY A 184 6.37 -22.43 -8.10
CA GLY A 184 6.34 -21.00 -7.76
C GLY A 184 5.39 -20.18 -8.64
N THR A 185 4.52 -20.83 -9.42
CA THR A 185 3.47 -20.13 -10.19
C THR A 185 2.49 -19.43 -9.24
N ILE A 186 2.31 -20.00 -8.04
CA ILE A 186 1.48 -19.44 -6.98
C ILE A 186 2.30 -19.46 -5.68
N LEU A 187 2.26 -18.33 -4.98
CA LEU A 187 2.85 -18.17 -3.66
C LEU A 187 1.74 -18.14 -2.62
N LEU A 188 1.92 -18.93 -1.56
CA LEU A 188 1.03 -19.03 -0.41
C LEU A 188 1.56 -18.28 0.80
#